data_AF-A0A2U1FHC0-F1
#
_entry.id   AF-A0A2U1FHC0-F1
#
_cell.length_a   1.000
_cell.length_b   1.000
_cell.length_c   1.000
_cell.angle_alpha   90.00
_cell.angle_beta   90.00
_cell.angle_gamma   90.00
#
_symmetry.space_group_name_H-M   'P 1'
#
loop_
_entity.id
_entity.type
_entity.pdbx_description
1 polymer ?
#
loop_
_entity_poly.entity_id
_entity_poly.type
_entity_poly.pdbx_seq_one_letter_code
_entity_poly.pdbx_strand_id
1 'polypeptide(L)'
;MKMNRFFTFATAVLLSATIASAQSATQSEQVCRIGMQYQISYNEHWGANRPVIITVDPGSAADAAGLKPGDVIEKVAGKSTASLDETDFQRLLTEGKTTQIEVSNLGGTKTITLGRDCQSRYILSERQLARSFSFYSLEDASERRIVRPYKVKTTKADFTNLRTYSFAASTAETAEIDDVVYKEVGRYLNALGMKETVTNPDVIVDTYYLFDNNKLFTTFKSSVPQSSWQYSPREKKMVSLPIMPAGTQEINAPYVIQLGVRLINAKNNLQIFWQCESNDFLSAPFSVQEYARYNVPLMMMEFPFIRYRENPTYRMRSQRYFYTGLYYQANDLSLVAAVDPNSPAAQAGLRTGDRIISINGVPALSGSDEYSTAYKEFIKNTMKYRTEQDIFTDANGLAGCRYWLPKNNKKIVRAMTQLKYKPTFAYLFFFRPYVNDQEITSCVFQIQRNGVAESIIVQPVLRDESFITLE
;
A
#
# COMPACT_ATOMS: atom_id res chain seq x y z
N MET A 1 18.29 -17.92 -31.59
CA MET A 1 18.13 -19.39 -31.45
C MET A 1 17.63 -19.67 -30.03
N LYS A 2 16.34 -20.06 -29.89
CA LYS A 2 15.60 -20.49 -28.67
C LYS A 2 15.70 -19.54 -27.45
N MET A 3 14.81 -18.58 -27.19
CA MET A 3 13.35 -18.65 -26.95
C MET A 3 12.92 -19.88 -26.16
N ASN A 4 12.75 -19.72 -24.83
CA ASN A 4 11.89 -20.59 -24.05
C ASN A 4 11.42 -19.93 -22.73
N ARG A 5 10.10 -19.67 -22.71
CA ARG A 5 9.18 -19.66 -21.56
C ARG A 5 9.39 -18.57 -20.50
N PHE A 6 8.93 -17.37 -20.84
CA PHE A 6 8.41 -16.44 -19.82
C PHE A 6 7.12 -17.03 -19.25
N PHE A 7 7.08 -17.25 -17.93
CA PHE A 7 5.84 -17.44 -17.20
C PHE A 7 5.05 -16.14 -17.27
N THR A 8 4.03 -16.10 -18.10
CA THR A 8 2.98 -15.08 -18.04
C THR A 8 2.17 -15.35 -16.78
N PHE A 9 2.49 -14.64 -15.70
CA PHE A 9 1.58 -14.51 -14.58
C PHE A 9 0.38 -13.68 -15.04
N ALA A 10 -0.75 -14.33 -15.25
CA ALA A 10 -2.02 -13.64 -15.32
C ALA A 10 -2.35 -13.15 -13.91
N THR A 11 -1.88 -11.96 -13.56
CA THR A 11 -2.44 -11.21 -12.44
C THR A 11 -3.87 -10.86 -12.85
N ALA A 12 -4.86 -11.49 -12.20
CA ALA A 12 -6.25 -11.05 -12.29
C ALA A 12 -6.33 -9.71 -11.56
N VAL A 13 -5.96 -8.65 -12.25
CA VAL A 13 -6.16 -7.30 -11.74
C VAL A 13 -7.67 -7.07 -11.81
N LEU A 14 -8.31 -6.90 -10.66
CA LEU A 14 -9.57 -6.15 -10.56
C LEU A 14 -9.26 -4.67 -10.85
N LEU A 15 -8.73 -4.40 -12.04
CA LEU A 15 -8.73 -3.10 -12.67
C LEU A 15 -10.10 -3.04 -13.37
N SER A 16 -10.78 -1.93 -13.14
CA SER A 16 -11.93 -1.48 -13.91
C SER A 16 -11.79 -1.79 -15.41
N ALA A 17 -12.32 -2.93 -15.86
CA ALA A 17 -12.49 -3.26 -17.27
C ALA A 17 -13.98 -3.14 -17.58
N THR A 18 -14.37 -1.98 -18.10
CA THR A 18 -15.56 -1.85 -18.93
C THR A 18 -15.36 -2.73 -20.17
N ILE A 19 -15.86 -3.96 -20.13
CA ILE A 19 -16.03 -4.75 -21.35
C ILE A 19 -17.16 -4.07 -22.13
N ALA A 20 -16.80 -3.33 -23.17
CA ALA A 20 -17.72 -2.93 -24.22
C ALA A 20 -18.06 -4.19 -25.04
N SER A 21 -18.94 -5.02 -24.51
CA SER A 21 -19.73 -5.93 -25.33
C SER A 21 -21.03 -5.20 -25.64
N ALA A 22 -21.30 -5.02 -26.93
CA ALA A 22 -22.56 -4.51 -27.42
C ALA A 22 -23.65 -5.56 -27.16
N GLN A 23 -24.11 -5.60 -25.92
CA GLN A 23 -25.34 -6.24 -25.50
C GLN A 23 -26.05 -5.24 -24.61
N SER A 24 -27.28 -4.90 -24.99
CA SER A 24 -28.22 -4.12 -24.20
C SER A 24 -28.35 -4.74 -22.81
N ALA A 25 -27.67 -4.16 -21.83
CA ALA A 25 -27.73 -4.58 -20.44
C ALA A 25 -27.86 -3.34 -19.58
N THR A 26 -28.93 -3.30 -18.79
CA THR A 26 -29.12 -2.39 -17.65
C THR A 26 -27.87 -2.42 -16.77
N GLN A 27 -26.94 -1.50 -17.01
CA GLN A 27 -25.75 -1.35 -16.17
C GLN A 27 -26.24 -0.99 -14.76
N SER A 28 -25.98 -1.88 -13.80
CA SER A 28 -26.17 -1.63 -12.37
C SER A 28 -25.70 -0.22 -12.00
N GLU A 29 -26.58 0.59 -11.41
CA GLU A 29 -26.23 1.94 -10.93
C GLU A 29 -25.20 1.91 -9.79
N GLN A 30 -25.04 0.75 -9.13
CA GLN A 30 -24.11 0.52 -8.04
C GLN A 30 -22.91 -0.33 -8.46
N VAL A 31 -21.74 0.04 -7.96
CA VAL A 31 -20.49 -0.71 -8.05
C VAL A 31 -20.18 -1.26 -6.67
N CYS A 32 -20.15 -2.58 -6.55
CA CYS A 32 -19.79 -3.28 -5.32
C CYS A 32 -18.34 -3.75 -5.35
N ARG A 33 -17.60 -3.52 -4.27
CA ARG A 33 -16.21 -3.93 -4.14
C ARG A 33 -16.00 -4.71 -2.84
N ILE A 34 -15.14 -5.72 -2.92
CA ILE A 34 -14.67 -6.45 -1.73
C ILE A 34 -13.42 -5.76 -1.17
N GLY A 35 -12.57 -5.19 -2.03
CA GLY A 35 -11.29 -4.57 -1.65
C GLY A 35 -10.18 -5.58 -1.36
N MET A 36 -10.11 -6.64 -2.16
CA MET A 36 -8.96 -7.56 -2.16
C MET A 36 -8.57 -7.93 -3.58
N GLN A 37 -7.31 -8.36 -3.75
CA GLN A 37 -6.80 -8.98 -4.95
C GLN A 37 -6.31 -10.38 -4.59
N TYR A 38 -6.51 -11.35 -5.48
CA TYR A 38 -6.04 -12.72 -5.31
C TYR A 38 -5.31 -13.21 -6.56
N GLN A 39 -4.62 -14.33 -6.42
CA GLN A 39 -4.02 -15.07 -7.52
C GLN A 39 -4.29 -16.56 -7.33
N ILE A 40 -4.58 -17.30 -8.39
CA ILE A 40 -4.55 -18.77 -8.33
C ILE A 40 -3.09 -19.21 -8.16
N SER A 41 -2.79 -19.87 -7.05
CA SER A 41 -1.45 -20.35 -6.78
C SER A 41 -1.17 -21.63 -7.56
N TYR A 42 -0.12 -21.60 -8.36
CA TYR A 42 0.51 -22.80 -8.94
C TYR A 42 1.78 -23.20 -8.19
N ASN A 43 1.98 -22.64 -6.99
CA ASN A 43 3.11 -22.92 -6.14
C ASN A 43 2.82 -24.20 -5.34
N GLU A 44 3.72 -25.18 -5.41
CA GLU A 44 3.62 -26.44 -4.65
C GLU A 44 3.74 -26.21 -3.13
N HIS A 45 4.32 -25.10 -2.69
CA HIS A 45 4.62 -24.80 -1.28
C HIS A 45 3.46 -24.15 -0.53
N TRP A 46 2.54 -23.46 -1.22
CA TRP A 46 1.47 -22.69 -0.59
C TRP A 46 0.23 -22.56 -1.47
N GLY A 47 -0.91 -23.05 -0.98
CA GLY A 47 -2.21 -22.85 -1.62
C GLY A 47 -2.34 -23.44 -3.02
N ALA A 48 -1.61 -24.52 -3.35
CA ALA A 48 -1.60 -25.12 -4.69
C ALA A 48 -3.03 -25.31 -5.25
N ASN A 49 -3.22 -24.84 -6.48
CA ASN A 49 -4.46 -24.79 -7.25
C ASN A 49 -5.64 -24.09 -6.55
N ARG A 50 -5.37 -23.19 -5.61
CA ARG A 50 -6.38 -22.42 -4.88
C ARG A 50 -6.11 -20.91 -4.98
N PRO A 51 -7.14 -20.07 -4.81
CA PRO A 51 -6.98 -18.62 -4.70
C PRO A 51 -6.21 -18.25 -3.44
N VAL A 52 -5.12 -17.51 -3.59
CA VAL A 52 -4.34 -16.92 -2.49
C VAL A 52 -4.50 -15.42 -2.55
N ILE A 53 -4.87 -14.80 -1.43
CA ILE A 53 -5.03 -13.35 -1.33
C ILE A 53 -3.65 -12.70 -1.43
N ILE A 54 -3.46 -11.78 -2.36
CA ILE A 54 -2.19 -11.08 -2.58
C ILE A 54 -2.21 -9.63 -2.11
N THR A 55 -3.39 -9.00 -2.00
CA THR A 55 -3.55 -7.64 -1.47
C THR A 55 -4.90 -7.52 -0.79
N VAL A 56 -4.95 -6.78 0.31
CA VAL A 56 -6.18 -6.35 0.98
C VAL A 56 -6.12 -4.83 1.10
N ASP A 57 -7.12 -4.14 0.56
CA ASP A 57 -7.19 -2.68 0.59
C ASP A 57 -7.58 -2.23 2.01
N PRO A 58 -6.81 -1.36 2.68
CA PRO A 58 -7.17 -0.86 4.00
C PRO A 58 -8.54 -0.17 4.00
N GLY A 59 -9.33 -0.46 5.03
CA GLY A 59 -10.68 0.07 5.22
C GLY A 59 -11.75 -0.53 4.31
N SER A 60 -11.43 -1.57 3.53
CA SER A 60 -12.42 -2.28 2.70
C SER A 60 -13.20 -3.36 3.47
N ALA A 61 -14.25 -3.88 2.85
CA ALA A 61 -14.97 -5.05 3.35
C ALA A 61 -14.08 -6.27 3.64
N ALA A 62 -13.05 -6.54 2.83
CA ALA A 62 -12.07 -7.61 3.09
C ALA A 62 -11.20 -7.34 4.31
N ASP A 63 -10.75 -6.10 4.50
CA ASP A 63 -9.96 -5.70 5.67
C ASP A 63 -10.80 -5.80 6.95
N ALA A 64 -12.04 -5.30 6.92
CA ALA A 64 -13.00 -5.41 8.01
C ALA A 64 -13.34 -6.87 8.36
N ALA A 65 -13.34 -7.76 7.37
CA ALA A 65 -13.52 -9.21 7.56
C ALA A 65 -12.27 -9.90 8.13
N GLY A 66 -11.15 -9.18 8.31
CA GLY A 66 -9.92 -9.70 8.88
C GLY A 66 -9.12 -10.58 7.92
N LEU A 67 -9.33 -10.42 6.60
CA LEU A 67 -8.50 -11.09 5.59
C LEU A 67 -7.11 -10.45 5.55
N LYS A 68 -6.11 -11.26 5.23
CA LYS A 68 -4.71 -10.83 5.12
C LYS A 68 -4.07 -11.36 3.83
N PRO A 69 -3.09 -10.64 3.24
CA PRO A 69 -2.25 -11.22 2.20
C PRO A 69 -1.63 -12.54 2.68
N GLY A 70 -1.63 -13.55 1.83
CA GLY A 70 -1.20 -14.92 2.13
C GLY A 70 -2.32 -15.87 2.54
N ASP A 71 -3.50 -15.39 2.93
CA ASP A 71 -4.66 -16.25 3.22
C ASP A 71 -5.03 -17.06 1.95
N VAL A 72 -5.19 -18.38 2.09
CA VAL A 72 -5.66 -19.28 1.03
C VAL A 72 -7.17 -19.43 1.18
N ILE A 73 -7.93 -19.16 0.14
CA ILE A 73 -9.39 -19.36 0.14
C ILE A 73 -9.64 -20.83 -0.18
N GLU A 74 -10.01 -21.63 0.82
CA GLU A 74 -10.27 -23.06 0.74
C GLU A 74 -11.67 -23.36 0.20
N LYS A 75 -12.67 -22.58 0.62
CA LYS A 75 -14.05 -22.70 0.15
C LYS A 75 -14.68 -21.35 -0.12
N VAL A 76 -15.59 -21.31 -1.09
CA VAL A 76 -16.49 -20.18 -1.36
C VAL A 76 -17.92 -20.70 -1.47
N ALA A 77 -18.85 -20.09 -0.73
CA ALA A 77 -20.25 -20.52 -0.67
C ALA A 77 -20.40 -22.05 -0.42
N GLY A 78 -19.55 -22.60 0.46
CA GLY A 78 -19.53 -24.03 0.80
C GLY A 78 -18.86 -24.96 -0.23
N LYS A 79 -18.45 -24.46 -1.40
CA LYS A 79 -17.76 -25.24 -2.42
C LYS A 79 -16.24 -25.12 -2.30
N SER A 80 -15.54 -26.24 -2.42
CA SER A 80 -14.06 -26.27 -2.46
C SER A 80 -13.52 -25.50 -3.65
N THR A 81 -12.60 -24.58 -3.43
CA THR A 81 -11.98 -23.79 -4.49
C THR A 81 -10.96 -24.58 -5.31
N ALA A 82 -10.38 -25.66 -4.75
CA ALA A 82 -9.40 -26.50 -5.44
C ALA A 82 -9.96 -27.22 -6.69
N SER A 83 -11.29 -27.34 -6.77
CA SER A 83 -12.00 -27.97 -7.89
C SER A 83 -12.85 -27.01 -8.71
N LEU A 84 -12.82 -25.70 -8.40
CA LEU A 84 -13.56 -24.69 -9.13
C LEU A 84 -12.67 -24.06 -10.19
N ASP A 85 -13.23 -23.81 -11.38
CA ASP A 85 -12.58 -22.88 -12.30
C ASP A 85 -12.69 -21.44 -11.77
N GLU A 86 -11.86 -20.57 -12.33
CA GLU A 86 -11.77 -19.18 -11.88
C GLU A 86 -13.07 -18.39 -12.12
N THR A 87 -13.84 -18.72 -13.17
CA THR A 87 -15.08 -17.99 -13.50
C THR A 87 -16.16 -18.31 -12.48
N ASP A 88 -16.34 -19.58 -12.15
CA ASP A 88 -17.27 -20.03 -11.12
C ASP A 88 -16.85 -19.56 -9.73
N PHE A 89 -15.55 -19.59 -9.43
CA PHE A 89 -15.03 -18.99 -8.19
C PHE A 89 -15.40 -17.51 -8.09
N GLN A 90 -15.13 -16.70 -9.12
CA GLN A 90 -15.46 -15.27 -9.12
C GLN A 90 -16.97 -15.02 -9.01
N ARG A 91 -17.78 -15.80 -9.73
CA ARG A 91 -19.24 -15.71 -9.66
C ARG A 91 -19.73 -15.98 -8.23
N LEU A 92 -19.34 -17.10 -7.62
CA LEU A 92 -19.74 -17.45 -6.25
C LEU A 92 -19.21 -16.45 -5.22
N LEU A 93 -17.97 -15.99 -5.42
CA LEU A 93 -17.35 -15.00 -4.56
C LEU A 93 -18.15 -13.71 -4.59
N THR A 94 -18.66 -13.28 -5.75
CA THR A 94 -19.34 -11.99 -5.97
C THR A 94 -20.86 -12.03 -5.84
N GLU A 95 -21.45 -13.21 -5.65
CA GLU A 95 -22.89 -13.41 -5.55
C GLU A 95 -23.48 -12.86 -4.23
N GLY A 96 -24.61 -12.18 -4.33
CA GLY A 96 -25.35 -11.64 -3.17
C GLY A 96 -24.64 -10.50 -2.42
N LYS A 97 -25.23 -10.08 -1.29
CA LYS A 97 -24.69 -9.00 -0.44
C LYS A 97 -23.47 -9.44 0.38
N THR A 98 -23.44 -10.71 0.76
CA THR A 98 -22.37 -11.30 1.56
C THR A 98 -22.14 -12.73 1.10
N THR A 99 -20.91 -13.22 1.23
CA THR A 99 -20.51 -14.56 0.82
C THR A 99 -19.74 -15.22 1.94
N GLN A 100 -20.09 -16.46 2.32
CA GLN A 100 -19.25 -17.22 3.24
C GLN A 100 -18.04 -17.80 2.53
N ILE A 101 -16.87 -17.62 3.12
CA ILE A 101 -15.61 -18.20 2.68
C ILE A 101 -14.94 -18.94 3.84
N GLU A 102 -14.24 -20.02 3.54
CA GLU A 102 -13.32 -20.68 4.46
C GLU A 102 -11.91 -20.34 4.00
N VAL A 103 -11.09 -19.77 4.88
CA VAL A 103 -9.71 -19.43 4.56
C VAL A 103 -8.73 -20.10 5.53
N SER A 104 -7.56 -20.47 5.04
CA SER A 104 -6.48 -21.05 5.83
C SER A 104 -5.21 -20.20 5.72
N ASN A 105 -4.43 -20.18 6.80
CA ASN A 105 -3.09 -19.62 6.86
C ASN A 105 -2.24 -20.37 7.90
N LEU A 106 -1.04 -19.86 8.23
CA LEU A 106 -0.14 -20.50 9.20
C LEU A 106 -0.71 -20.53 10.63
N GLY A 107 -1.69 -19.69 10.94
CA GLY A 107 -2.44 -19.71 12.20
C GLY A 107 -3.59 -20.71 12.24
N GLY A 108 -3.97 -21.31 11.11
CA GLY A 108 -5.05 -22.29 10.99
C GLY A 108 -6.17 -21.85 10.05
N THR A 109 -7.34 -22.48 10.19
CA THR A 109 -8.50 -22.27 9.30
C THR A 109 -9.58 -21.48 10.02
N LYS A 110 -10.23 -20.54 9.30
CA LYS A 110 -11.34 -19.73 9.80
C LYS A 110 -12.43 -19.60 8.73
N THR A 111 -13.69 -19.58 9.17
CA THR A 111 -14.84 -19.23 8.32
C THR A 111 -15.16 -17.75 8.48
N ILE A 112 -15.31 -17.05 7.37
CA ILE A 112 -15.54 -15.61 7.31
C ILE A 112 -16.82 -15.34 6.50
N THR A 113 -17.65 -14.42 6.98
CA THR A 113 -18.72 -13.83 6.18
C THR A 113 -18.17 -12.56 5.52
N LEU A 114 -17.90 -12.63 4.22
CA LEU A 114 -17.32 -11.56 3.44
C LEU A 114 -18.40 -10.62 2.91
N GLY A 115 -18.32 -9.34 3.28
CA GLY A 115 -19.24 -8.29 2.80
C GLY A 115 -18.79 -7.63 1.49
N ARG A 116 -19.53 -6.60 1.10
CA ARG A 116 -19.26 -5.74 -0.06
C ARG A 116 -19.54 -4.29 0.25
N ASP A 117 -18.66 -3.41 -0.22
CA ASP A 117 -18.85 -1.97 -0.24
C ASP A 117 -19.50 -1.59 -1.57
N CYS A 118 -20.81 -1.39 -1.56
CA CYS A 118 -21.60 -1.02 -2.73
C CYS A 118 -21.85 0.48 -2.73
N GLN A 119 -21.36 1.16 -3.76
CA GLN A 119 -21.52 2.60 -3.93
C GLN A 119 -22.09 2.91 -5.31
N SER A 120 -22.95 3.92 -5.41
CA SER A 120 -23.42 4.42 -6.71
C SER A 120 -22.22 4.93 -7.52
N ARG A 121 -22.21 4.64 -8.83
CA ARG A 121 -21.17 5.16 -9.74
C ARG A 121 -21.16 6.69 -9.85
N TYR A 122 -22.22 7.35 -9.39
CA TYR A 122 -22.39 8.80 -9.41
C TYR A 122 -21.93 9.46 -8.11
N ILE A 123 -21.25 8.74 -7.22
CA ILE A 123 -20.83 9.24 -5.92
C ILE A 123 -19.29 9.20 -5.80
N LEU A 124 -18.71 10.24 -5.21
CA LEU A 124 -17.28 10.37 -4.93
C LEU A 124 -17.04 10.46 -3.43
N SER A 125 -16.17 9.59 -2.93
CA SER A 125 -15.68 9.62 -1.55
C SER A 125 -14.56 10.64 -1.35
N GLU A 126 -14.37 11.10 -0.11
CA GLU A 126 -13.18 11.87 0.31
C GLU A 126 -11.87 11.15 -0.03
N ARG A 127 -11.86 9.81 0.06
CA ARG A 127 -10.73 8.97 -0.36
C ARG A 127 -10.37 9.18 -1.84
N GLN A 128 -11.37 9.22 -2.73
CA GLN A 128 -11.17 9.47 -4.16
C GLN A 128 -10.75 10.91 -4.41
N LEU A 129 -11.39 11.88 -3.75
CA LEU A 129 -11.03 13.30 -3.88
C LEU A 129 -9.59 13.56 -3.44
N ALA A 130 -9.13 12.95 -2.34
CA ALA A 130 -7.74 13.06 -1.89
C ALA A 130 -6.75 12.58 -2.96
N ARG A 131 -7.09 11.53 -3.73
CA ARG A 131 -6.27 11.07 -4.86
C ARG A 131 -6.33 12.03 -6.05
N SER A 132 -7.51 12.55 -6.36
CA SER A 132 -7.69 13.53 -7.43
C SER A 132 -6.91 14.83 -7.18
N PHE A 133 -6.84 15.25 -5.92
CA PHE A 133 -6.12 16.45 -5.48
C PHE A 133 -4.74 16.13 -4.86
N SER A 134 -4.11 15.03 -5.26
CA SER A 134 -2.84 14.51 -4.70
C SER A 134 -1.67 15.50 -4.69
N PHE A 135 -1.58 16.43 -5.63
CA PHE A 135 -0.53 17.45 -5.64
C PHE A 135 -0.69 18.49 -4.53
N TYR A 136 -1.80 18.53 -3.79
CA TYR A 136 -1.80 19.24 -2.51
C TYR A 136 -0.83 18.58 -1.52
N SER A 137 -0.71 17.25 -1.54
CA SER A 137 0.26 16.50 -0.74
C SER A 137 0.63 15.15 -1.36
N LEU A 138 1.71 15.10 -2.13
CA LEU A 138 2.17 13.85 -2.77
C LEU A 138 2.76 12.89 -1.72
N GLU A 139 3.16 13.39 -0.57
CA GLU A 139 3.59 12.61 0.59
C GLU A 139 2.44 11.76 1.17
N ASP A 140 1.20 12.24 1.03
CA ASP A 140 0.00 11.60 1.59
C ASP A 140 -0.87 10.90 0.56
N ALA A 141 -0.78 11.29 -0.71
CA ALA A 141 -1.57 10.71 -1.80
C ALA A 141 -0.65 10.46 -2.99
N SER A 142 0.01 9.31 -3.01
CA SER A 142 0.83 8.87 -4.14
C SER A 142 0.93 7.37 -4.20
N GLU A 143 1.26 6.86 -5.38
CA GLU A 143 1.52 5.45 -5.61
C GLU A 143 2.85 5.31 -6.33
N ARG A 144 3.69 4.38 -5.86
CA ARG A 144 5.08 4.25 -6.31
C ARG A 144 5.44 2.78 -6.42
N ARG A 145 6.32 2.48 -7.37
CA ARG A 145 6.95 1.16 -7.48
C ARG A 145 8.41 1.23 -7.09
N ILE A 146 8.89 0.24 -6.36
CA ILE A 146 10.32 0.01 -6.15
C ILE A 146 10.66 -1.43 -6.50
N VAL A 147 11.82 -1.62 -7.10
CA VAL A 147 12.41 -2.93 -7.34
C VAL A 147 13.52 -3.13 -6.31
N ARG A 148 13.56 -4.29 -5.67
CA ARG A 148 14.60 -4.62 -4.69
C ARG A 148 15.44 -5.80 -5.21
N PRO A 149 16.77 -5.80 -5.05
CA PRO A 149 17.65 -6.84 -5.58
C PRO A 149 17.64 -8.11 -4.72
N TYR A 150 16.44 -8.57 -4.35
CA TYR A 150 16.27 -9.76 -3.52
C TYR A 150 16.31 -11.02 -4.37
N LYS A 151 16.86 -12.09 -3.82
CA LYS A 151 16.88 -13.42 -4.40
C LYS A 151 16.27 -14.41 -3.42
N VAL A 152 15.20 -15.08 -3.85
CA VAL A 152 14.49 -16.09 -3.08
C VAL A 152 14.84 -17.48 -3.60
N LYS A 153 15.31 -18.34 -2.71
CA LYS A 153 15.60 -19.76 -2.97
C LYS A 153 14.65 -20.61 -2.12
N THR A 154 14.18 -21.71 -2.69
CA THR A 154 13.28 -22.63 -1.99
C THR A 154 13.48 -24.07 -2.47
N THR A 155 13.02 -25.01 -1.65
CA THR A 155 12.97 -26.46 -1.94
C THR A 155 11.53 -26.87 -2.22
N LYS A 156 11.25 -28.16 -2.46
CA LYS A 156 9.87 -28.68 -2.65
C LYS A 156 9.06 -28.84 -1.36
N ALA A 157 9.46 -28.19 -0.27
CA ALA A 157 8.77 -28.31 1.01
C ALA A 157 7.36 -27.69 0.95
N ASP A 158 6.43 -28.30 1.69
CA ASP A 158 5.08 -27.77 1.92
C ASP A 158 5.09 -26.90 3.19
N PHE A 159 4.63 -25.66 3.09
CA PHE A 159 4.63 -24.72 4.22
C PHE A 159 3.33 -24.75 5.03
N THR A 160 2.29 -25.46 4.56
CA THR A 160 0.93 -25.41 5.13
C THR A 160 0.84 -25.82 6.60
N ASN A 161 1.78 -26.64 7.08
CA ASN A 161 1.77 -27.19 8.44
C ASN A 161 2.79 -26.57 9.39
N LEU A 162 3.46 -25.49 8.99
CA LEU A 162 4.38 -24.77 9.87
C LEU A 162 3.55 -23.95 10.88
N ARG A 163 3.75 -24.20 12.18
CA ARG A 163 3.00 -23.53 13.26
C ARG A 163 3.88 -22.78 14.22
N THR A 164 5.12 -23.24 14.38
CA THR A 164 6.02 -22.74 15.40
C THR A 164 7.39 -22.42 14.85
N TYR A 165 8.05 -21.42 15.44
CA TYR A 165 9.41 -21.05 15.05
C TYR A 165 10.28 -20.75 16.26
N SER A 166 11.59 -20.85 16.08
CA SER A 166 12.61 -20.36 17.00
C SER A 166 13.69 -19.62 16.22
N PHE A 167 14.59 -18.95 16.94
CA PHE A 167 15.77 -18.32 16.36
C PHE A 167 17.02 -19.16 16.61
N ALA A 168 17.95 -19.17 15.67
CA ALA A 168 19.28 -19.73 15.86
C ALA A 168 20.05 -18.92 16.92
N ALA A 169 20.98 -19.58 17.63
CA ALA A 169 21.76 -18.92 18.66
C ALA A 169 22.70 -17.87 18.06
N SER A 170 22.72 -16.68 18.66
CA SER A 170 23.66 -15.61 18.33
C SER A 170 25.01 -15.80 19.02
N THR A 171 26.08 -15.28 18.40
CA THR A 171 27.38 -15.10 19.07
C THR A 171 27.45 -13.72 19.71
N ALA A 172 28.51 -13.46 20.49
CA ALA A 172 28.72 -12.15 21.12
C ALA A 172 28.86 -11.03 20.06
N GLU A 173 29.40 -11.35 18.90
CA GLU A 173 29.63 -10.42 17.78
C GLU A 173 28.36 -10.16 16.97
N THR A 174 27.43 -11.11 16.93
CA THR A 174 26.21 -11.02 16.09
C THR A 174 24.97 -10.58 16.84
N ALA A 175 24.97 -10.70 18.18
CA ALA A 175 23.79 -10.53 19.03
C ALA A 175 22.98 -9.25 18.76
N GLU A 176 23.63 -8.10 18.57
CA GLU A 176 22.91 -6.83 18.32
C GLU A 176 22.23 -6.78 16.95
N ILE A 177 22.83 -7.39 15.93
CA ILE A 177 22.26 -7.44 14.58
C ILE A 177 21.14 -8.46 14.54
N ASP A 178 21.40 -9.64 15.10
CA ASP A 178 20.42 -10.72 15.19
C ASP A 178 19.17 -10.28 15.95
N ASP A 179 19.29 -9.56 17.09
CA ASP A 179 18.12 -9.02 17.82
C ASP A 179 17.22 -8.17 16.91
N VAL A 180 17.81 -7.28 16.11
CA VAL A 180 17.04 -6.43 15.19
C VAL A 180 16.39 -7.26 14.09
N VAL A 181 17.12 -8.17 13.45
CA VAL A 181 16.59 -8.99 12.35
C VAL A 181 15.52 -9.94 12.87
N TYR A 182 15.79 -10.69 13.94
CA TYR A 182 14.88 -11.64 14.56
C TYR A 182 13.60 -10.96 15.06
N LYS A 183 13.69 -9.74 15.60
CA LYS A 183 12.49 -8.97 15.97
C LYS A 183 11.61 -8.61 14.77
N GLU A 184 12.20 -8.28 13.62
CA GLU A 184 11.45 -8.00 12.39
C GLU A 184 10.86 -9.29 11.79
N VAL A 185 11.63 -10.38 11.71
CA VAL A 185 11.15 -11.69 11.24
C VAL A 185 10.05 -12.23 12.15
N GLY A 186 10.26 -12.22 13.47
CA GLY A 186 9.29 -12.67 14.46
C GLY A 186 7.99 -11.87 14.40
N ARG A 187 8.05 -10.55 14.22
CA ARG A 187 6.83 -9.74 13.99
C ARG A 187 6.06 -10.22 12.77
N TYR A 188 6.75 -10.53 11.68
CA TYR A 188 6.13 -11.02 10.45
C TYR A 188 5.51 -12.41 10.63
N LEU A 189 6.26 -13.38 11.19
CA LEU A 189 5.79 -14.75 11.40
C LEU A 189 4.62 -14.80 12.40
N ASN A 190 4.67 -14.00 13.47
CA ASN A 190 3.55 -13.86 14.41
C ASN A 190 2.30 -13.27 13.73
N ALA A 191 2.47 -12.29 12.84
CA ALA A 191 1.35 -11.73 12.08
C ALA A 191 0.71 -12.73 11.11
N LEU A 192 1.46 -13.75 10.67
CA LEU A 192 0.94 -14.89 9.90
C LEU A 192 0.28 -15.97 10.78
N GLY A 193 0.34 -15.83 12.11
CA GLY A 193 -0.28 -16.74 13.07
C GLY A 193 0.64 -17.86 13.59
N MET A 194 1.93 -17.85 13.25
CA MET A 194 2.90 -18.75 13.87
C MET A 194 3.20 -18.33 15.32
N LYS A 195 3.70 -19.25 16.13
CA LYS A 195 4.07 -19.00 17.53
C LYS A 195 5.54 -19.29 17.79
N GLU A 196 6.20 -18.39 18.51
CA GLU A 196 7.57 -18.63 18.96
C GLU A 196 7.62 -19.73 20.04
N THR A 197 8.57 -20.66 19.91
CA THR A 197 8.87 -21.67 20.94
C THR A 197 10.34 -22.07 20.87
N VAL A 198 10.97 -22.24 22.03
CA VAL A 198 12.32 -22.83 22.12
C VAL A 198 12.28 -24.35 22.21
N THR A 199 11.10 -24.93 22.47
CA THR A 199 10.91 -26.38 22.61
C THR A 199 10.31 -26.95 21.34
N ASN A 200 11.08 -27.79 20.63
CA ASN A 200 10.66 -28.52 19.44
C ASN A 200 9.94 -27.65 18.38
N PRO A 201 10.56 -26.55 17.90
CA PRO A 201 9.97 -25.70 16.86
C PRO A 201 9.79 -26.46 15.54
N ASP A 202 8.93 -25.97 14.64
CA ASP A 202 8.87 -26.44 13.24
C ASP A 202 9.96 -25.81 12.39
N VAL A 203 10.24 -24.53 12.64
CA VAL A 203 11.16 -23.70 11.87
C VAL A 203 12.24 -23.11 12.78
N ILE A 204 13.51 -23.19 12.37
CA ILE A 204 14.58 -22.37 12.93
C ILE A 204 14.88 -21.24 11.94
N VAL A 205 14.86 -20.01 12.42
CA VAL A 205 15.24 -18.82 11.67
C VAL A 205 16.74 -18.58 11.87
N ASP A 206 17.48 -18.46 10.78
CA ASP A 206 18.92 -18.17 10.75
C ASP A 206 19.19 -16.98 9.82
N THR A 207 20.27 -16.23 10.11
CA THR A 207 20.62 -15.00 9.39
C THR A 207 22.10 -14.93 9.09
N TYR A 208 22.44 -14.30 7.96
CA TYR A 208 23.83 -14.01 7.60
C TYR A 208 23.91 -12.64 6.93
N TYR A 209 25.04 -11.97 7.09
CA TYR A 209 25.21 -10.61 6.59
C TYR A 209 26.68 -10.26 6.36
N LEU A 210 26.90 -9.27 5.51
CA LEU A 210 28.20 -8.71 5.18
C LEU A 210 28.05 -7.20 5.04
N PHE A 211 29.01 -6.44 5.55
CA PHE A 211 29.24 -5.05 5.21
C PHE A 211 30.73 -4.87 5.00
N ASP A 212 31.14 -4.39 3.82
CA ASP A 212 32.56 -4.23 3.51
C ASP A 212 32.80 -3.02 2.58
N ASN A 213 34.03 -2.53 2.61
CA ASN A 213 34.54 -1.59 1.62
C ASN A 213 34.70 -2.30 0.28
N ASN A 214 34.23 -1.67 -0.78
CA ASN A 214 34.38 -2.20 -2.12
C ASN A 214 35.75 -1.84 -2.70
N LYS A 215 36.59 -2.86 -2.89
CA LYS A 215 37.94 -2.72 -3.46
C LYS A 215 37.96 -2.27 -4.92
N LEU A 216 36.84 -2.40 -5.64
CA LEU A 216 36.71 -1.95 -7.02
C LEU A 216 36.40 -0.46 -7.13
N PHE A 217 35.95 0.17 -6.04
CA PHE A 217 35.62 1.59 -6.06
C PHE A 217 36.87 2.46 -6.10
N THR A 218 36.82 3.50 -6.93
CA THR A 218 37.91 4.49 -7.06
C THR A 218 37.41 5.90 -6.82
N THR A 219 36.31 6.28 -7.47
CA THR A 219 35.72 7.61 -7.34
C THR A 219 34.25 7.60 -7.76
N PHE A 220 33.49 8.58 -7.28
CA PHE A 220 32.10 8.77 -7.69
C PHE A 220 32.01 9.35 -9.09
N LYS A 221 31.09 8.80 -9.88
CA LYS A 221 30.66 9.40 -11.15
C LYS A 221 29.44 10.28 -10.89
N SER A 222 29.47 11.51 -11.39
CA SER A 222 28.35 12.47 -11.23
C SER A 222 27.03 12.00 -11.86
N SER A 223 27.09 11.09 -12.83
CA SER A 223 25.91 10.50 -13.48
C SER A 223 25.24 9.38 -12.69
N VAL A 224 25.88 8.88 -11.62
CA VAL A 224 25.37 7.75 -10.84
C VAL A 224 24.69 8.29 -9.57
N PRO A 225 23.38 8.02 -9.37
CA PRO A 225 22.71 8.42 -8.14
C PRO A 225 23.35 7.74 -6.92
N GLN A 226 23.64 8.52 -5.90
CA GLN A 226 24.25 8.05 -4.65
C GLN A 226 23.21 7.60 -3.62
N SER A 227 21.95 7.96 -3.79
CA SER A 227 20.86 7.51 -2.94
C SER A 227 19.71 6.99 -3.78
N SER A 228 18.82 6.27 -3.13
CA SER A 228 17.57 5.84 -3.74
C SER A 228 16.46 5.82 -2.70
N TRP A 229 15.25 5.81 -3.21
CA TRP A 229 14.04 5.78 -2.41
C TRP A 229 13.79 4.39 -1.84
N GLN A 230 13.63 4.34 -0.52
CA GLN A 230 13.33 3.13 0.24
C GLN A 230 12.02 3.31 0.99
N TYR A 231 11.30 2.22 1.21
CA TYR A 231 10.11 2.24 2.05
C TYR A 231 10.49 2.00 3.50
N SER A 232 10.06 2.87 4.40
CA SER A 232 10.13 2.66 5.85
C SER A 232 8.89 1.90 6.31
N PRO A 233 9.00 0.61 6.72
CA PRO A 233 7.84 -0.16 7.16
C PRO A 233 7.23 0.39 8.45
N ARG A 234 8.05 0.96 9.32
CA ARG A 234 7.60 1.54 10.60
C ARG A 234 6.87 2.87 10.41
N GLU A 235 7.40 3.74 9.55
CA GLU A 235 6.84 5.07 9.32
C GLU A 235 5.82 5.10 8.18
N LYS A 236 5.67 3.98 7.45
CA LYS A 236 4.80 3.80 6.29
C LYS A 236 4.98 4.87 5.21
N LYS A 237 6.22 5.30 4.98
CA LYS A 237 6.56 6.36 4.03
C LYS A 237 7.82 6.07 3.25
N MET A 238 8.01 6.77 2.14
CA MET A 238 9.25 6.72 1.38
C MET A 238 10.31 7.63 2.02
N VAL A 239 11.54 7.13 2.11
CA VAL A 239 12.72 7.84 2.62
C VAL A 239 13.89 7.69 1.65
N SER A 240 14.73 8.71 1.54
CA SER A 240 15.95 8.67 0.73
C SER A 240 17.08 8.11 1.59
N LEU A 241 17.65 6.97 1.20
CA LEU A 241 18.75 6.30 1.94
C LEU A 241 19.99 6.17 1.05
N PRO A 242 21.20 6.05 1.62
CA PRO A 242 22.45 5.90 0.85
C PRO A 242 22.60 4.52 0.19
N ILE A 243 21.48 3.86 -0.12
CA ILE A 243 21.40 2.66 -0.96
C ILE A 243 21.33 3.12 -2.40
N MET A 244 22.26 2.69 -3.23
CA MET A 244 22.31 3.06 -4.64
C MET A 244 21.21 2.31 -5.42
N PRO A 245 20.68 2.87 -6.53
CA PRO A 245 19.60 2.24 -7.29
C PRO A 245 19.90 0.81 -7.74
N ALA A 246 18.87 -0.03 -7.81
CA ALA A 246 18.98 -1.38 -8.37
C ALA A 246 19.60 -1.35 -9.78
N GLY A 247 20.54 -2.25 -10.05
CA GLY A 247 21.30 -2.29 -11.31
C GLY A 247 22.54 -1.38 -11.35
N THR A 248 22.85 -0.66 -10.26
CA THR A 248 24.14 0.03 -10.11
C THR A 248 25.29 -0.95 -10.32
N GLN A 249 26.26 -0.59 -11.14
CA GLN A 249 27.48 -1.38 -11.30
C GLN A 249 28.38 -1.22 -10.08
N GLU A 250 28.91 -2.33 -9.59
CA GLU A 250 29.75 -2.42 -8.39
C GLU A 250 30.89 -1.39 -8.37
N ILE A 251 31.59 -1.18 -9.49
CA ILE A 251 32.71 -0.21 -9.59
C ILE A 251 32.35 1.22 -9.17
N ASN A 252 31.06 1.58 -9.16
CA ASN A 252 30.59 2.92 -8.82
C ASN A 252 30.20 3.08 -7.34
N ALA A 253 30.32 2.03 -6.52
CA ALA A 253 29.84 2.02 -5.16
C ALA A 253 30.97 1.76 -4.15
N PRO A 254 31.21 2.64 -3.17
CA PRO A 254 32.27 2.46 -2.18
C PRO A 254 32.04 1.32 -1.18
N TYR A 255 30.80 0.88 -0.98
CA TYR A 255 30.50 -0.20 -0.04
C TYR A 255 29.52 -1.21 -0.63
N VAL A 256 29.62 -2.45 -0.14
CA VAL A 256 28.68 -3.54 -0.44
C VAL A 256 28.03 -3.99 0.87
N ILE A 257 26.73 -4.24 0.84
CA ILE A 257 26.00 -4.83 1.95
C ILE A 257 25.21 -6.05 1.49
N GLN A 258 25.27 -7.12 2.28
CA GLN A 258 24.49 -8.33 2.09
C GLN A 258 23.72 -8.63 3.38
N LEU A 259 22.49 -9.08 3.22
CA LEU A 259 21.66 -9.61 4.31
C LEU A 259 20.82 -10.76 3.78
N GLY A 260 20.84 -11.88 4.48
CA GLY A 260 20.00 -13.03 4.17
C GLY A 260 19.26 -13.55 5.39
N VAL A 261 18.03 -13.99 5.15
CA VAL A 261 17.18 -14.69 6.12
C VAL A 261 16.94 -16.11 5.59
N ARG A 262 17.12 -17.11 6.44
CA ARG A 262 16.92 -18.53 6.15
C ARG A 262 15.87 -19.10 7.08
N LEU A 263 14.97 -19.89 6.53
CA LEU A 263 14.03 -20.71 7.28
C LEU A 263 14.46 -22.18 7.12
N ILE A 264 14.76 -22.79 8.26
CA ILE A 264 15.33 -24.14 8.37
C ILE A 264 14.27 -25.06 8.96
N ASN A 265 14.10 -26.24 8.38
CA ASN A 265 13.18 -27.24 8.91
C ASN A 265 13.81 -27.92 10.12
N ALA A 266 13.32 -27.60 11.32
CA ALA A 266 13.85 -28.14 12.56
C ALA A 266 13.60 -29.65 12.71
N LYS A 267 12.60 -30.19 12.00
CA LYS A 267 12.16 -31.59 12.07
C LYS A 267 12.70 -32.47 10.95
N ASN A 268 13.35 -31.90 9.93
CA ASN A 268 13.84 -32.61 8.76
C ASN A 268 15.30 -32.24 8.46
N ASN A 269 16.24 -32.87 9.19
CA ASN A 269 17.68 -32.78 8.98
C ASN A 269 18.24 -31.34 8.85
N LEU A 270 17.59 -30.36 9.47
CA LEU A 270 17.99 -28.95 9.40
C LEU A 270 18.14 -28.43 7.96
N GLN A 271 17.31 -28.92 7.04
CA GLN A 271 17.32 -28.45 5.67
C GLN A 271 16.78 -27.01 5.59
N ILE A 272 17.54 -26.10 4.96
CA ILE A 272 17.03 -24.79 4.54
C ILE A 272 15.97 -25.00 3.46
N PHE A 273 14.72 -24.66 3.76
CA PHE A 273 13.61 -24.84 2.81
C PHE A 273 13.19 -23.55 2.12
N TRP A 274 13.51 -22.40 2.73
CA TRP A 274 13.29 -21.07 2.17
C TRP A 274 14.43 -20.15 2.58
N GLN A 275 14.87 -19.28 1.67
CA GLN A 275 15.88 -18.27 1.92
C GLN A 275 15.62 -17.07 1.05
N CYS A 276 15.73 -15.87 1.63
CA CYS A 276 15.75 -14.62 0.86
C CYS A 276 17.05 -13.88 1.17
N GLU A 277 17.72 -13.39 0.13
CA GLU A 277 18.99 -12.65 0.21
C GLU A 277 18.87 -11.32 -0.51
N SER A 278 19.37 -10.24 0.10
CA SER A 278 19.58 -8.94 -0.51
C SER A 278 21.06 -8.70 -0.76
N ASN A 279 21.39 -8.12 -1.90
CA ASN A 279 22.73 -7.61 -2.20
C ASN A 279 22.61 -6.18 -2.75
N ASP A 280 23.10 -5.21 -1.99
CA ASP A 280 22.96 -3.80 -2.33
C ASP A 280 24.31 -3.09 -2.29
N PHE A 281 24.37 -2.00 -3.04
CA PHE A 281 25.51 -1.10 -3.12
C PHE A 281 25.19 0.19 -2.36
N LEU A 282 26.15 0.71 -1.61
CA LEU A 282 25.96 1.91 -0.78
C LEU A 282 26.94 3.01 -1.15
N SER A 283 26.49 4.26 -1.05
CA SER A 283 27.33 5.46 -1.24
C SER A 283 27.97 5.97 0.04
N ALA A 284 27.45 5.58 1.20
CA ALA A 284 27.95 5.96 2.51
C ALA A 284 27.84 4.75 3.46
N PRO A 285 28.64 4.70 4.55
CA PRO A 285 28.50 3.67 5.56
C PRO A 285 27.06 3.59 6.08
N PHE A 286 26.53 2.37 6.17
CA PHE A 286 25.17 2.12 6.63
C PHE A 286 25.16 0.81 7.41
N SER A 287 24.70 0.85 8.67
CA SER A 287 24.80 -0.32 9.55
C SER A 287 23.85 -1.43 9.10
N VAL A 288 24.25 -2.69 9.32
CA VAL A 288 23.41 -3.86 9.00
C VAL A 288 22.12 -3.82 9.81
N GLN A 289 22.16 -3.35 11.07
CA GLN A 289 20.97 -3.16 11.91
C GLN A 289 19.95 -2.22 11.26
N GLU A 290 20.41 -1.05 10.78
CA GLU A 290 19.51 -0.09 10.16
C GLU A 290 19.02 -0.61 8.80
N TYR A 291 19.90 -1.22 8.01
CA TYR A 291 19.55 -1.88 6.75
C TYR A 291 18.46 -2.95 6.91
N ALA A 292 18.56 -3.78 7.95
CA ALA A 292 17.60 -4.82 8.25
C ALA A 292 16.19 -4.27 8.51
N ARG A 293 16.07 -3.11 9.18
CA ARG A 293 14.77 -2.48 9.49
C ARG A 293 13.97 -2.09 8.25
N TYR A 294 14.64 -1.77 7.14
CA TYR A 294 13.97 -1.46 5.87
C TYR A 294 13.76 -2.69 5.00
N ASN A 295 14.67 -3.66 5.06
CA ASN A 295 14.69 -4.76 4.09
C ASN A 295 14.03 -6.04 4.58
N VAL A 296 14.21 -6.43 5.84
CA VAL A 296 13.68 -7.69 6.38
C VAL A 296 12.15 -7.76 6.23
N PRO A 297 11.36 -6.72 6.58
CA PRO A 297 9.92 -6.78 6.39
C PRO A 297 9.49 -7.01 4.94
N LEU A 298 10.24 -6.47 3.98
CA LEU A 298 9.96 -6.63 2.54
C LEU A 298 10.41 -8.01 2.06
N MET A 299 11.61 -8.45 2.41
CA MET A 299 12.13 -9.80 2.11
C MET A 299 11.16 -10.89 2.57
N MET A 300 10.57 -10.72 3.76
CA MET A 300 9.62 -11.68 4.31
C MET A 300 8.28 -11.73 3.56
N MET A 301 7.91 -10.72 2.77
CA MET A 301 6.65 -10.72 2.00
C MET A 301 6.54 -11.84 0.96
N GLU A 302 7.67 -12.46 0.57
CA GLU A 302 7.72 -13.63 -0.31
C GLU A 302 7.47 -14.96 0.42
N PHE A 303 7.33 -14.95 1.75
CA PHE A 303 6.98 -16.12 2.55
C PHE A 303 5.56 -15.97 3.13
N PRO A 304 4.70 -17.01 3.09
CA PRO A 304 4.90 -18.34 2.52
C PRO A 304 4.62 -18.40 1.01
N PHE A 305 3.99 -17.37 0.46
CA PHE A 305 3.58 -17.35 -0.94
C PHE A 305 4.61 -16.63 -1.83
N ILE A 306 5.55 -17.41 -2.36
CA ILE A 306 6.60 -16.91 -3.25
C ILE A 306 6.01 -16.56 -4.61
N ARG A 307 6.12 -15.29 -5.00
CA ARG A 307 5.67 -14.74 -6.28
C ARG A 307 6.86 -14.40 -7.18
N TYR A 308 7.96 -13.92 -6.60
CA TYR A 308 9.18 -13.58 -7.32
C TYR A 308 10.42 -14.26 -6.75
N ARG A 309 11.20 -14.88 -7.64
CA ARG A 309 12.48 -15.49 -7.25
C ARG A 309 13.63 -14.50 -7.24
N GLU A 310 13.54 -13.47 -8.08
CA GLU A 310 14.56 -12.42 -8.16
C GLU A 310 13.88 -11.08 -8.45
N ASN A 311 14.47 -10.02 -7.91
CA ASN A 311 14.09 -8.64 -8.19
C ASN A 311 12.57 -8.35 -8.01
N PRO A 312 11.97 -8.70 -6.85
CA PRO A 312 10.56 -8.40 -6.60
C PRO A 312 10.26 -6.91 -6.74
N THR A 313 9.10 -6.63 -7.34
CA THR A 313 8.54 -5.28 -7.42
C THR A 313 7.52 -5.08 -6.31
N TYR A 314 7.66 -3.98 -5.59
CA TYR A 314 6.74 -3.58 -4.54
C TYR A 314 5.99 -2.33 -4.97
N ARG A 315 4.67 -2.37 -4.79
CA ARG A 315 3.79 -1.23 -4.96
C ARG A 315 3.50 -0.63 -3.59
N MET A 316 3.97 0.59 -3.40
CA MET A 316 3.63 1.44 -2.25
C MET A 316 2.49 2.35 -2.63
N ARG A 317 1.51 2.44 -1.74
CA ARG A 317 0.47 3.45 -1.82
C ARG A 317 0.46 4.27 -0.53
N SER A 318 0.72 5.56 -0.63
CA SER A 318 0.41 6.52 0.42
C SER A 318 -1.03 7.00 0.23
N GLN A 319 -1.85 6.87 1.26
CA GLN A 319 -3.23 7.36 1.28
C GLN A 319 -3.58 7.84 2.68
N ARG A 320 -3.29 9.12 2.95
CA ARG A 320 -3.64 9.78 4.20
C ARG A 320 -4.47 11.02 3.93
N TYR A 321 -5.60 11.14 4.62
CA TYR A 321 -6.53 12.24 4.39
C TYR A 321 -7.38 12.46 5.65
N PHE A 322 -7.82 13.69 5.84
CA PHE A 322 -8.90 13.97 6.78
C PHE A 322 -10.20 13.41 6.24
N TYR A 323 -10.86 12.62 7.09
CA TYR A 323 -12.12 11.98 6.82
C TYR A 323 -13.19 12.61 7.69
N THR A 324 -14.23 13.11 7.04
CA THR A 324 -15.47 13.55 7.68
C THR A 324 -16.59 12.52 7.50
N GLY A 325 -16.52 11.65 6.49
CA GLY A 325 -17.57 10.70 6.15
C GLY A 325 -18.56 11.20 5.10
N LEU A 326 -18.24 12.30 4.43
CA LEU A 326 -19.03 12.80 3.33
C LEU A 326 -18.75 12.06 2.02
N TYR A 327 -19.80 11.93 1.23
CA TYR A 327 -19.71 11.62 -0.18
C TYR A 327 -20.39 12.69 -1.00
N TYR A 328 -19.81 12.97 -2.16
CA TYR A 328 -20.21 14.04 -3.05
C TYR A 328 -20.83 13.47 -4.32
N GLN A 329 -21.79 14.18 -4.87
CA GLN A 329 -22.35 13.80 -6.15
C GLN A 329 -21.34 14.10 -7.27
N ALA A 330 -21.02 13.12 -8.11
CA ALA A 330 -19.96 13.22 -9.11
C ALA A 330 -20.22 14.29 -10.18
N ASN A 331 -21.49 14.54 -10.52
CA ASN A 331 -21.91 15.60 -11.45
C ASN A 331 -22.30 16.93 -10.75
N ASP A 332 -22.29 16.97 -9.42
CA ASP A 332 -22.52 18.19 -8.63
C ASP A 332 -21.72 18.10 -7.32
N LEU A 333 -20.46 18.53 -7.36
CA LEU A 333 -19.53 18.43 -6.23
C LEU A 333 -19.91 19.30 -5.02
N SER A 334 -20.94 20.15 -5.15
CA SER A 334 -21.50 20.89 -4.03
C SER A 334 -22.61 20.13 -3.30
N LEU A 335 -23.10 19.01 -3.84
CA LEU A 335 -24.19 18.23 -3.26
C LEU A 335 -23.67 17.04 -2.45
N VAL A 336 -24.10 16.93 -1.19
CA VAL A 336 -23.84 15.76 -0.34
C VAL A 336 -24.72 14.61 -0.82
N ALA A 337 -24.10 13.59 -1.43
CA ALA A 337 -24.78 12.42 -1.94
C ALA A 337 -25.04 11.36 -0.87
N ALA A 338 -24.14 11.23 0.10
CA ALA A 338 -24.29 10.33 1.23
C ALA A 338 -23.45 10.81 2.42
N VAL A 339 -23.81 10.34 3.61
CA VAL A 339 -23.04 10.53 4.84
C VAL A 339 -22.88 9.18 5.51
N ASP A 340 -21.63 8.77 5.79
CA ASP A 340 -21.37 7.52 6.50
C ASP A 340 -22.01 7.57 7.89
N PRO A 341 -22.73 6.52 8.31
CA PRO A 341 -23.26 6.43 9.67
C PRO A 341 -22.15 6.56 10.72
N ASN A 342 -22.43 7.26 11.81
CA ASN A 342 -21.49 7.51 12.93
C ASN A 342 -20.20 8.27 12.56
N SER A 343 -20.08 8.79 11.34
CA SER A 343 -18.94 9.61 10.92
C SER A 343 -18.95 11.00 11.59
N PRO A 344 -17.81 11.72 11.58
CA PRO A 344 -17.77 13.09 12.11
C PRO A 344 -18.81 14.04 11.49
N ALA A 345 -19.07 13.93 10.18
CA ALA A 345 -20.08 14.72 9.49
C ALA A 345 -21.49 14.38 9.99
N ALA A 346 -21.82 13.10 10.16
CA ALA A 346 -23.12 12.68 10.70
C ALA A 346 -23.32 13.20 12.13
N GLN A 347 -22.30 13.10 12.98
CA GLN A 347 -22.34 13.58 14.37
C GLN A 347 -22.51 15.10 14.44
N ALA A 348 -21.92 15.84 13.51
CA ALA A 348 -22.07 17.29 13.40
C ALA A 348 -23.41 17.72 12.77
N GLY A 349 -24.20 16.77 12.24
CA GLY A 349 -25.54 17.03 11.71
C GLY A 349 -25.61 17.31 10.21
N LEU A 350 -24.55 17.02 9.44
CA LEU A 350 -24.62 16.97 7.97
C LEU A 350 -25.44 15.78 7.51
N ARG A 351 -26.19 15.95 6.43
CA ARG A 351 -27.16 14.98 5.91
C ARG A 351 -27.07 14.87 4.40
N THR A 352 -27.48 13.72 3.88
CA THR A 352 -27.73 13.54 2.44
C THR A 352 -28.67 14.63 1.93
N GLY A 353 -28.35 15.22 0.78
CA GLY A 353 -29.12 16.28 0.14
C GLY A 353 -28.72 17.70 0.58
N ASP A 354 -27.86 17.86 1.59
CA ASP A 354 -27.31 19.17 1.91
C ASP A 354 -26.50 19.71 0.73
N ARG A 355 -26.72 20.98 0.38
CA ARG A 355 -25.92 21.69 -0.63
C ARG A 355 -24.86 22.53 0.07
N ILE A 356 -23.60 22.17 -0.11
CA ILE A 356 -22.46 22.92 0.42
C ILE A 356 -22.30 24.21 -0.39
N ILE A 357 -22.34 25.33 0.31
CA ILE A 357 -22.07 26.67 -0.22
C ILE A 357 -20.57 26.95 -0.17
N SER A 358 -19.92 26.64 0.96
CA SER A 358 -18.48 26.80 1.14
C SER A 358 -17.93 25.83 2.18
N ILE A 359 -16.63 25.54 2.07
CA ILE A 359 -15.86 24.82 3.09
C ILE A 359 -14.73 25.74 3.52
N ASN A 360 -14.66 26.06 4.81
CA ASN A 360 -13.67 26.99 5.38
C ASN A 360 -13.63 28.34 4.64
N GLY A 361 -14.79 28.85 4.23
CA GLY A 361 -14.93 30.09 3.46
C GLY A 361 -14.53 30.00 1.98
N VAL A 362 -14.10 28.83 1.49
CA VAL A 362 -13.83 28.59 0.07
C VAL A 362 -15.11 28.09 -0.61
N PRO A 363 -15.65 28.80 -1.63
CA PRO A 363 -16.87 28.39 -2.31
C PRO A 363 -16.80 26.97 -2.86
N ALA A 364 -17.87 26.19 -2.69
CA ALA A 364 -18.03 24.91 -3.35
C ALA A 364 -18.70 25.10 -4.72
N LEU A 365 -18.19 24.40 -5.73
CA LEU A 365 -18.70 24.47 -7.10
C LEU A 365 -19.43 23.18 -7.44
N SER A 366 -20.42 23.26 -8.33
CA SER A 366 -21.09 22.07 -8.86
C SER A 366 -20.22 21.32 -9.88
N GLY A 367 -19.62 22.03 -10.83
CA GLY A 367 -18.89 21.42 -11.96
C GLY A 367 -17.46 20.98 -11.65
N SER A 368 -17.08 19.78 -12.10
CA SER A 368 -15.71 19.25 -11.96
C SER A 368 -14.67 19.94 -12.84
N ASP A 369 -15.09 20.51 -13.97
CA ASP A 369 -14.16 21.08 -14.97
C ASP A 369 -13.47 22.35 -14.47
N GLU A 370 -14.19 23.18 -13.73
CA GLU A 370 -13.64 24.37 -13.08
C GLU A 370 -12.60 23.99 -12.03
N TYR A 371 -12.88 22.97 -11.21
CA TYR A 371 -11.91 22.42 -10.26
C TYR A 371 -10.67 21.89 -10.96
N SER A 372 -10.84 21.10 -12.03
CA SER A 372 -9.73 20.52 -12.80
C SER A 372 -8.83 21.60 -13.39
N THR A 373 -9.42 22.65 -13.95
CA THR A 373 -8.70 23.78 -14.55
C THR A 373 -7.93 24.57 -13.49
N ALA A 374 -8.60 24.96 -12.41
CA ALA A 374 -8.00 25.73 -11.32
C ALA A 374 -6.87 24.95 -10.61
N TYR A 375 -7.05 23.64 -10.43
CA TYR A 375 -6.06 22.76 -9.83
C TYR A 375 -4.81 22.58 -10.72
N LYS A 376 -4.99 22.42 -12.05
CA LYS A 376 -3.86 22.41 -12.99
C LYS A 376 -3.09 23.73 -12.97
N GLU A 377 -3.79 24.86 -12.89
CA GLU A 377 -3.16 26.18 -12.75
C GLU A 377 -2.38 26.29 -11.43
N PHE A 378 -2.95 25.82 -10.32
CA PHE A 378 -2.27 25.73 -9.03
C PHE A 378 -0.97 24.95 -9.14
N ILE A 379 -1.01 23.73 -9.70
CA ILE A 379 0.18 22.89 -9.87
C ILE A 379 1.23 23.66 -10.67
N LYS A 380 0.87 24.13 -11.87
CA LYS A 380 1.77 24.88 -12.75
C LYS A 380 2.47 26.04 -12.03
N ASN A 381 1.73 26.85 -11.30
CA ASN A 381 2.25 28.05 -10.65
C ASN A 381 3.05 27.79 -9.37
N THR A 382 2.90 26.59 -8.79
CA THR A 382 3.54 26.21 -7.52
C THR A 382 4.67 25.19 -7.69
N MET A 383 4.90 24.64 -8.89
CA MET A 383 6.01 23.69 -9.15
C MET A 383 7.38 24.21 -8.66
N LYS A 384 7.63 25.52 -8.76
CA LYS A 384 8.85 26.18 -8.24
C LYS A 384 9.07 26.07 -6.73
N TYR A 385 8.06 25.65 -5.97
CA TYR A 385 8.14 25.47 -4.52
C TYR A 385 8.47 24.03 -4.10
N ARG A 386 8.59 23.12 -5.07
CA ARG A 386 8.94 21.72 -4.86
C ARG A 386 10.44 21.54 -4.68
N THR A 387 10.83 20.41 -4.10
CA THR A 387 12.25 20.00 -4.07
C THR A 387 12.73 19.57 -5.46
N GLU A 388 13.98 19.90 -5.79
CA GLU A 388 14.68 19.35 -6.97
C GLU A 388 15.40 18.04 -6.65
N GLN A 389 15.62 17.78 -5.36
CA GLN A 389 16.03 16.47 -4.87
C GLN A 389 14.83 15.52 -4.93
N ASP A 390 15.08 14.21 -4.90
CA ASP A 390 14.02 13.25 -4.57
C ASP A 390 12.87 13.19 -5.61
N ILE A 391 13.15 13.52 -6.88
CA ILE A 391 12.21 13.39 -8.00
C ILE A 391 11.83 11.91 -8.18
N PHE A 392 10.56 11.61 -8.42
CA PHE A 392 10.11 10.26 -8.73
C PHE A 392 9.08 10.22 -9.87
N THR A 393 8.89 9.01 -10.40
CA THR A 393 7.79 8.66 -11.30
C THR A 393 6.77 7.86 -10.50
N ASP A 394 5.49 8.23 -10.59
CA ASP A 394 4.43 7.48 -9.90
C ASP A 394 4.17 6.11 -10.56
N ALA A 395 3.33 5.29 -9.94
CA ALA A 395 2.97 3.97 -10.47
C ALA A 395 2.15 4.03 -11.78
N ASN A 396 1.64 5.19 -12.19
CA ASN A 396 0.94 5.35 -13.47
C ASN A 396 1.86 5.89 -14.58
N GLY A 397 3.15 6.13 -14.29
CA GLY A 397 4.11 6.66 -15.24
C GLY A 397 4.21 8.19 -15.27
N LEU A 398 3.56 8.91 -14.36
CA LEU A 398 3.68 10.35 -14.24
C LEU A 398 5.06 10.72 -13.68
N ALA A 399 5.95 11.11 -14.58
CA ALA A 399 7.29 11.57 -14.23
C ALA A 399 7.29 12.98 -13.62
N GLY A 400 8.38 13.32 -12.93
CA GLY A 400 8.58 14.66 -12.38
C GLY A 400 7.79 14.94 -11.09
N CYS A 401 7.27 13.90 -10.43
CA CYS A 401 6.63 14.02 -9.13
C CYS A 401 7.67 14.43 -8.08
N ARG A 402 7.33 15.43 -7.26
CA ARG A 402 8.24 16.05 -6.29
C ARG A 402 7.50 16.41 -5.03
N TYR A 403 8.15 16.28 -3.89
CA TYR A 403 7.61 16.76 -2.61
C TYR A 403 7.74 18.27 -2.47
N TRP A 404 7.02 18.84 -1.51
CA TRP A 404 7.17 20.26 -1.20
C TRP A 404 8.54 20.51 -0.56
N LEU A 405 9.17 21.65 -0.88
CA LEU A 405 10.39 22.04 -0.19
C LEU A 405 10.03 22.75 1.12
N PRO A 406 10.42 22.24 2.31
CA PRO A 406 9.92 22.74 3.60
C PRO A 406 10.09 24.26 3.81
N LYS A 407 11.16 24.85 3.27
CA LYS A 407 11.42 26.30 3.35
C LYS A 407 10.35 27.17 2.66
N ASN A 408 9.51 26.58 1.80
CA ASN A 408 8.47 27.27 1.05
C ASN A 408 7.06 27.12 1.67
N ASN A 409 6.89 26.45 2.83
CA ASN A 409 5.56 26.19 3.42
C ASN A 409 4.66 27.44 3.45
N LYS A 410 5.14 28.58 3.96
CA LYS A 410 4.37 29.84 4.00
C LYS A 410 3.89 30.31 2.61
N LYS A 411 4.69 30.10 1.56
CA LYS A 411 4.33 30.45 0.17
C LYS A 411 3.28 29.50 -0.39
N ILE A 412 3.36 28.21 -0.03
CA ILE A 412 2.40 27.19 -0.44
C ILE A 412 1.04 27.46 0.22
N VAL A 413 1.01 27.72 1.53
CA VAL A 413 -0.22 28.12 2.25
C VAL A 413 -0.84 29.36 1.62
N ARG A 414 -0.04 30.40 1.33
CA ARG A 414 -0.55 31.60 0.62
C ARG A 414 -1.09 31.30 -0.78
N ALA A 415 -0.62 30.26 -1.46
CA ALA A 415 -1.23 29.81 -2.70
C ALA A 415 -2.55 29.08 -2.42
N MET A 416 -2.61 28.21 -1.40
CA MET A 416 -3.82 27.49 -0.99
C MET A 416 -4.95 28.38 -0.46
N THR A 417 -4.71 29.65 -0.15
CA THR A 417 -5.76 30.62 0.22
C THR A 417 -6.29 31.43 -0.96
N GLN A 418 -5.67 31.32 -2.14
CA GLN A 418 -6.12 32.07 -3.32
C GLN A 418 -7.36 31.41 -3.93
N LEU A 419 -8.50 32.10 -3.84
CA LEU A 419 -9.78 31.62 -4.36
C LEU A 419 -9.76 31.29 -5.87
N LYS A 420 -8.85 31.85 -6.66
CA LYS A 420 -8.69 31.49 -8.07
C LYS A 420 -8.31 30.02 -8.29
N TYR A 421 -7.66 29.39 -7.31
CA TYR A 421 -7.28 27.97 -7.38
C TYR A 421 -8.36 27.02 -6.87
N LYS A 422 -9.52 27.54 -6.45
CA LYS A 422 -10.67 26.76 -5.95
C LYS A 422 -10.26 25.64 -4.96
N PRO A 423 -9.51 25.95 -3.88
CA PRO A 423 -8.95 24.96 -2.97
C PRO A 423 -9.98 24.36 -2.00
N THR A 424 -11.24 24.18 -2.44
CA THR A 424 -12.36 23.72 -1.61
C THR A 424 -12.02 22.39 -0.93
N PHE A 425 -11.40 21.46 -1.65
CA PHE A 425 -11.03 20.13 -1.14
C PHE A 425 -9.64 20.08 -0.49
N ALA A 426 -8.97 21.21 -0.30
CA ALA A 426 -7.69 21.24 0.42
C ALA A 426 -7.85 20.81 1.89
N TYR A 427 -9.06 20.90 2.46
CA TYR A 427 -9.36 20.43 3.83
C TYR A 427 -8.94 18.98 4.07
N LEU A 428 -8.96 18.13 3.02
CA LEU A 428 -8.53 16.74 3.07
C LEU A 428 -7.08 16.59 3.54
N PHE A 429 -6.26 17.65 3.44
CA PHE A 429 -4.86 17.65 3.84
C PHE A 429 -4.54 18.72 4.90
N PHE A 430 -5.52 19.25 5.63
CA PHE A 430 -5.31 20.31 6.64
C PHE A 430 -4.48 19.87 7.86
N PHE A 431 -4.17 18.58 8.02
CA PHE A 431 -3.16 18.11 8.97
C PHE A 431 -1.72 18.39 8.52
N ARG A 432 -1.51 18.94 7.31
CA ARG A 432 -0.19 19.28 6.80
C ARG A 432 0.09 20.78 6.95
N PRO A 433 1.25 21.15 7.51
CA PRO A 433 1.61 22.56 7.76
C PRO A 433 1.84 23.38 6.48
N TYR A 434 2.03 22.74 5.33
CA TYR A 434 2.14 23.41 4.02
C TYR A 434 0.78 23.60 3.33
N VAL A 435 -0.29 22.98 3.82
CA VAL A 435 -1.65 23.19 3.34
C VAL A 435 -2.39 24.15 4.26
N ASN A 436 -2.24 23.95 5.56
CA ASN A 436 -2.83 24.75 6.63
C ASN A 436 -1.76 25.04 7.69
N ASP A 437 -1.39 26.31 7.87
CA ASP A 437 -0.45 26.71 8.92
C ASP A 437 -1.13 27.08 10.25
N GLN A 438 -2.46 27.02 10.29
CA GLN A 438 -3.23 27.17 11.51
C GLN A 438 -3.32 25.81 12.21
N GLU A 439 -3.18 25.79 13.54
CA GLU A 439 -3.39 24.56 14.33
C GLU A 439 -4.87 24.12 14.36
N ILE A 440 -5.77 24.93 13.80
CA ILE A 440 -7.19 24.64 13.68
C ILE A 440 -7.40 23.64 12.54
N THR A 441 -7.86 22.45 12.91
CA THR A 441 -8.14 21.34 11.96
C THR A 441 -9.63 21.10 11.72
N SER A 442 -10.50 21.72 12.53
CA SER A 442 -11.95 21.68 12.31
C SER A 442 -12.32 22.35 11.00
N CYS A 443 -13.29 21.77 10.30
CA CYS A 443 -13.79 22.26 9.02
C CYS A 443 -15.16 22.90 9.21
N VAL A 444 -15.33 24.14 8.73
CA VAL A 444 -16.62 24.84 8.73
C VAL A 444 -17.29 24.64 7.38
N PHE A 445 -18.38 23.89 7.37
CA PHE A 445 -19.24 23.68 6.21
C PHE A 445 -20.40 24.66 6.26
N GLN A 446 -20.44 25.61 5.35
CA GLN A 446 -21.64 26.40 5.11
C GLN A 446 -22.51 25.63 4.14
N ILE A 447 -23.73 25.30 4.53
CA ILE A 447 -24.68 24.53 3.73
C ILE A 447 -25.97 25.31 3.51
N GLN A 448 -26.73 24.91 2.50
CA GLN A 448 -28.12 25.27 2.31
C GLN A 448 -28.97 24.02 2.46
N ARG A 449 -29.95 24.08 3.36
CA ARG A 449 -30.94 23.02 3.61
C ARG A 449 -32.33 23.64 3.60
N ASN A 450 -33.22 23.14 2.75
CA ASN A 450 -34.59 23.67 2.60
C ASN A 450 -34.64 25.19 2.37
N GLY A 451 -33.66 25.74 1.63
CA GLY A 451 -33.55 27.17 1.36
C GLY A 451 -32.85 28.00 2.44
N VAL A 452 -32.60 27.45 3.63
CA VAL A 452 -31.96 28.14 4.77
C VAL A 452 -30.46 27.83 4.79
N ALA A 453 -29.64 28.86 5.02
CA ALA A 453 -28.20 28.71 5.18
C ALA A 453 -27.84 28.38 6.64
N GLU A 454 -27.01 27.36 6.83
CA GLU A 454 -26.52 26.90 8.14
C GLU A 454 -24.99 26.74 8.10
N SER A 455 -24.32 26.94 9.24
CA SER A 455 -22.89 26.67 9.38
C SER A 455 -22.69 25.50 10.33
N ILE A 456 -22.04 24.44 9.86
CA ILE A 456 -21.77 23.22 10.62
C ILE A 456 -20.26 23.06 10.77
N ILE A 457 -19.80 22.92 12.01
CA ILE A 457 -18.39 22.66 12.32
C ILE A 457 -18.19 21.16 12.46
N VAL A 458 -17.28 20.59 11.67
CA VAL A 458 -16.94 19.17 11.68
C VAL A 458 -15.49 19.01 12.10
N GLN A 459 -15.22 18.20 13.11
CA GLN A 459 -13.86 17.80 13.45
C GLN A 459 -13.50 16.52 12.68
N PRO A 460 -12.66 16.59 11.63
CA PRO A 460 -12.29 15.39 10.88
C PRO A 460 -11.38 14.47 11.69
N VAL A 461 -11.33 13.20 11.29
CA VAL A 461 -10.33 12.24 11.78
C VAL A 461 -9.30 11.94 10.70
N LEU A 462 -8.02 11.81 11.09
CA LEU A 462 -6.97 11.40 10.15
C LEU A 462 -7.11 9.91 9.84
N ARG A 463 -7.42 9.56 8.59
CA ARG A 463 -7.32 8.18 8.09
C ARG A 463 -5.97 7.97 7.43
N ASP A 464 -5.30 6.88 7.80
CA ASP A 464 -4.11 6.38 7.12
C ASP A 464 -4.39 4.99 6.55
N GLU A 465 -4.63 4.95 5.25
CA GLU A 465 -4.90 3.76 4.46
C GLU A 465 -3.69 3.40 3.58
N SER A 466 -2.49 3.82 4.00
CA SER A 466 -1.27 3.56 3.26
C SER A 466 -0.86 2.09 3.41
N PHE A 467 -0.42 1.47 2.32
CA PHE A 467 0.01 0.08 2.30
C PHE A 467 1.16 -0.17 1.33
N ILE A 468 1.83 -1.30 1.54
CA ILE A 468 2.81 -1.90 0.62
C ILE A 468 2.29 -3.28 0.22
N THR A 469 2.46 -3.64 -1.05
CA THR A 469 2.18 -4.99 -1.53
C THR A 469 3.20 -5.41 -2.59
N LEU A 470 3.39 -6.72 -2.76
CA LEU A 470 4.09 -7.25 -3.92
C LEU A 470 3.20 -7.02 -5.14
N GLU A 471 3.76 -6.50 -6.22
CA GLU A 471 3.02 -6.25 -7.47
C GLU A 471 3.21 -7.37 -8.45
#